data_AF-A0A0J7JY69-F1
#
_entry.id   AF-A0A0J7JY69-F1
#
_cell.length_a   1.000
_cell.length_b   1.000
_cell.length_c   1.000
_cell.angle_alpha   90.00
_cell.angle_beta   90.00
_cell.angle_gamma   90.00
#
_symmetry.space_group_name_H-M   'P 1'
#
loop_
_entity.id
_entity.type
_entity.pdbx_description
1 polymer ?
#
loop_
_entity_poly.entity_id
_entity_poly.type
_entity_poly.pdbx_seq_one_letter_code
_entity_poly.pdbx_strand_id
1 'polypeptide(L)'
;MGKQFGNLAKINGVVYFRLSPYEQKAFKGIVSEGVPNLIRRFQGRVFRVAPFFMFSYLLVNWAKEKNNTLSRKNPKDYENDT
;
A
#
# COMPACT_ATOMS: atom_id res chain seq x y z
N MET A 1 27.64 -20.24 -6.32
CA MET A 1 28.14 -20.00 -7.69
C MET A 1 27.43 -18.77 -8.25
N GLY A 2 27.99 -17.58 -8.04
CA GLY A 2 27.32 -16.30 -8.32
C GLY A 2 27.77 -15.71 -9.66
N LYS A 3 26.83 -15.15 -10.42
CA LYS A 3 27.17 -14.39 -11.63
C LYS A 3 27.91 -13.12 -11.23
N GLN A 4 29.11 -12.92 -11.79
CA GLN A 4 29.92 -11.71 -11.59
C GLN A 4 29.77 -10.78 -12.80
N PHE A 5 30.06 -9.49 -12.60
CA PHE A 5 30.21 -8.54 -13.71
C PHE A 5 31.22 -9.11 -14.72
N GLY A 6 30.83 -9.15 -16.01
CA GLY A 6 31.56 -9.84 -17.07
C GLY A 6 30.95 -11.18 -17.50
N ASN A 7 30.22 -11.88 -16.61
CA ASN A 7 29.58 -13.20 -16.88
C ASN A 7 28.05 -13.19 -16.68
N LEU A 8 27.39 -12.03 -16.87
CA LEU A 8 25.97 -11.86 -16.57
C LEU A 8 25.06 -12.34 -17.71
N ALA A 9 25.29 -11.81 -18.91
CA ALA A 9 24.48 -12.05 -20.11
C ALA A 9 25.26 -11.64 -21.37
N LYS A 10 24.90 -12.23 -22.52
CA LYS A 10 25.38 -11.80 -23.84
C LYS A 10 24.35 -10.85 -24.45
N ILE A 11 24.69 -9.56 -24.57
CA ILE A 11 23.84 -8.52 -25.16
C ILE A 11 24.61 -7.89 -26.31
N ASN A 12 24.02 -7.82 -27.50
CA ASN A 12 24.64 -7.25 -28.69
C ASN A 12 23.75 -6.14 -29.26
N GLY A 13 24.35 -5.09 -29.84
CA GLY A 13 23.63 -4.08 -30.62
C GLY A 13 22.86 -3.02 -29.81
N VAL A 14 23.17 -2.81 -28.52
CA VAL A 14 22.52 -1.79 -27.70
C VAL A 14 23.50 -0.66 -27.36
N VAL A 15 23.12 0.58 -27.65
CA VAL A 15 23.91 1.78 -27.32
C VAL A 15 23.16 2.59 -26.27
N TYR A 16 23.87 3.04 -25.24
CA TYR A 16 23.32 3.84 -24.14
C TYR A 16 23.99 5.20 -24.07
N PHE A 17 23.19 6.26 -23.94
CA PHE A 17 23.68 7.63 -23.74
C PHE A 17 23.38 8.09 -22.32
N ARG A 18 24.32 8.81 -21.69
CA ARG A 18 24.20 9.32 -20.33
C ARG A 18 24.84 10.71 -20.24
N LEU A 19 24.26 11.58 -19.41
CA LEU A 19 24.81 12.89 -19.08
C LEU A 19 25.50 12.84 -17.71
N SER A 20 26.50 13.70 -17.49
CA SER A 20 27.14 13.81 -16.18
C SER A 20 26.13 14.25 -15.11
N PRO A 21 26.17 13.72 -13.87
CA PRO A 21 25.27 14.15 -12.80
C PRO A 21 25.30 15.66 -12.54
N TYR A 22 26.46 16.30 -12.74
CA TYR A 22 26.64 17.75 -12.57
C TYR A 22 25.95 18.59 -13.66
N GLU A 23 25.58 17.98 -14.78
CA GLU A 23 24.85 18.64 -15.88
C GLU A 23 23.34 18.41 -15.79
N GLN A 24 22.89 17.54 -14.88
CA GLN A 24 21.49 17.20 -14.70
C GLN A 24 20.85 17.98 -13.55
N LYS A 25 19.56 18.26 -13.68
CA LYS A 25 18.75 18.81 -12.58
C LYS A 25 18.18 17.66 -11.75
N ALA A 26 18.61 17.53 -10.49
CA ALA A 26 18.21 16.44 -9.60
C ALA A 26 16.68 16.30 -9.42
N PHE A 27 15.96 17.42 -9.44
CA PHE A 27 14.52 17.49 -9.18
C PHE A 27 13.69 17.90 -10.40
N LYS A 28 14.22 17.65 -11.61
CA LYS A 28 13.48 17.93 -12.85
C LYS A 28 12.17 17.16 -12.87
N GLY A 29 11.06 17.86 -13.10
CA GLY A 29 9.76 17.23 -13.34
C GLY A 29 9.06 16.67 -12.10
N ILE A 30 9.48 16.96 -10.87
CA ILE A 30 8.79 16.46 -9.65
C ILE A 30 7.30 16.79 -9.68
N VAL A 31 6.95 18.04 -9.97
CA VAL A 31 5.55 18.47 -9.92
C VAL A 31 4.83 18.12 -11.22
N SER A 32 5.41 18.48 -12.37
CA SER A 32 4.75 18.31 -13.68
C SER A 32 4.59 16.85 -14.10
N GLU A 33 5.56 15.99 -13.81
CA GLU A 33 5.53 14.57 -14.20
C GLU A 33 5.45 13.63 -12.99
N GLY A 34 6.10 13.98 -11.89
CA GLY A 34 6.15 13.15 -10.69
C GLY A 34 4.78 13.01 -10.02
N VAL A 35 4.07 14.12 -9.81
CA VAL A 35 2.73 14.10 -9.16
C VAL A 35 1.71 13.34 -10.01
N PRO A 36 1.54 13.60 -11.33
CA PRO A 36 0.63 12.81 -12.16
C PRO A 36 0.99 11.32 -12.20
N ASN A 37 2.28 10.98 -12.25
CA ASN A 37 2.71 9.58 -12.20
C ASN A 37 2.45 8.92 -10.85
N LEU A 38 2.58 9.66 -9.74
CA LEU A 38 2.24 9.15 -8.41
C LEU A 38 0.75 8.84 -8.31
N ILE A 39 -0.12 9.74 -8.78
CA ILE A 39 -1.57 9.53 -8.80
C ILE A 39 -1.92 8.32 -9.67
N ARG A 40 -1.36 8.22 -10.88
CA ARG A 40 -1.55 7.06 -11.77
C ARG A 40 -1.14 5.74 -11.10
N ARG A 41 0.00 5.73 -10.39
CA ARG A 41 0.49 4.55 -9.65
C ARG A 41 -0.42 4.19 -8.49
N PHE A 42 -0.92 5.19 -7.75
CA PHE A 42 -1.84 5.01 -6.64
C PHE A 42 -3.17 4.41 -7.13
N GLN A 43 -3.78 5.01 -8.15
CA GLN A 43 -5.04 4.54 -8.75
C GLN A 43 -4.95 3.10 -9.25
N GLY A 44 -3.81 2.71 -9.85
CA GLY A 44 -3.61 1.34 -10.31
C GLY A 44 -3.54 0.28 -9.19
N ARG A 45 -3.35 0.69 -7.94
CA ARG A 45 -3.19 -0.21 -6.79
C ARG A 45 -4.28 -0.09 -5.73
N VAL A 46 -4.91 1.08 -5.59
CA VAL A 46 -5.85 1.36 -4.50
C VAL A 46 -6.98 0.33 -4.43
N PHE A 47 -7.59 -0.05 -5.55
CA PHE A 47 -8.68 -1.03 -5.58
C PHE A 47 -8.25 -2.48 -5.28
N ARG A 48 -6.95 -2.78 -5.37
CA ARG A 48 -6.43 -4.10 -4.99
C ARG A 48 -6.07 -4.18 -3.51
N VAL A 49 -5.78 -3.06 -2.87
CA VAL A 49 -5.23 -3.02 -1.52
C VAL A 49 -6.27 -2.51 -0.52
N ALA A 50 -6.98 -1.43 -0.86
CA ALA A 50 -7.95 -0.78 0.02
C ALA A 50 -9.10 -1.68 0.49
N PRO A 51 -9.68 -2.59 -0.34
CA PRO A 51 -10.78 -3.43 0.14
C PRO A 51 -10.41 -4.32 1.32
N PHE A 52 -9.20 -4.89 1.35
CA PHE A 52 -8.74 -5.74 2.44
C PHE A 52 -8.59 -4.96 3.75
N PHE A 53 -7.99 -3.77 3.69
CA PHE A 53 -7.86 -2.90 4.86
C PHE A 53 -9.22 -2.40 5.34
N MET A 54 -10.11 -1.99 4.43
CA MET A 54 -11.44 -1.52 4.77
C MET A 54 -12.26 -2.63 5.43
N PHE A 55 -12.27 -3.83 4.87
CA PHE A 55 -12.93 -4.99 5.45
C PHE A 55 -12.40 -5.29 6.85
N SER A 56 -11.08 -5.33 7.02
CA SER A 56 -10.46 -5.62 8.32
C SER A 56 -10.83 -4.56 9.37
N TYR A 57 -10.87 -3.29 8.98
CA TYR A 57 -11.28 -2.20 9.86
C TYR A 57 -12.74 -2.35 10.30
N LEU A 58 -13.65 -2.61 9.36
CA LEU A 58 -15.07 -2.80 9.65
C LEU A 58 -15.30 -4.01 10.56
N LEU A 59 -14.61 -5.12 10.31
CA LEU A 59 -14.66 -6.32 11.14
C LEU A 59 -14.25 -6.03 12.59
N VAL A 60 -13.13 -5.34 12.79
CA VAL A 60 -12.63 -4.98 14.11
C VAL A 60 -13.59 -4.02 14.81
N ASN A 61 -14.18 -3.06 14.09
CA ASN A 61 -15.14 -2.14 14.68
C ASN A 61 -16.40 -2.87 15.16
N TRP A 62 -16.97 -3.73 14.31
CA TRP A 62 -18.11 -4.57 14.67
C TRP A 62 -17.82 -5.47 15.87
N ALA A 63 -16.66 -6.13 15.90
CA ALA A 63 -16.28 -7.02 16.98
C ALA A 63 -16.18 -6.27 18.33
N LYS A 64 -15.63 -5.05 18.33
CA LYS A 64 -15.55 -4.20 19.52
C LYS A 64 -16.92 -3.77 20.02
N GLU A 65 -17.78 -3.29 19.12
CA GLU A 65 -19.15 -2.87 19.47
C GLU A 65 -19.94 -4.06 20.03
N LYS A 66 -19.88 -5.22 19.36
CA LYS A 66 -20.58 -6.42 19.79
C LYS A 66 -20.09 -6.91 21.15
N ASN A 67 -18.77 -6.94 21.38
CA ASN A 67 -18.20 -7.31 22.66
C ASN A 67 -18.69 -6.38 23.78
N ASN A 68 -18.68 -5.07 23.55
CA ASN A 68 -19.17 -4.09 24.52
C ASN A 68 -20.66 -4.27 24.85
N THR A 69 -21.49 -4.61 23.85
CA THR A 69 -22.91 -4.90 24.10
C THR A 69 -23.10 -6.19 24.89
N LEU A 70 -22.35 -7.24 24.59
CA LEU A 70 -22.45 -8.54 25.26
C LEU A 70 -21.90 -8.52 26.68
N SER A 71 -20.87 -7.72 26.96
CA SER A 71 -20.31 -7.57 28.31
C SER A 71 -21.22 -6.78 29.26
N ARG A 72 -22.23 -6.05 28.73
CA ARG A 72 -23.20 -5.35 29.57
C ARG A 72 -24.27 -6.33 30.06
N LYS A 73 -24.59 -6.24 31.35
CA LYS A 73 -25.70 -7.00 31.95
C LYS A 73 -27.02 -6.64 31.26
N ASN A 74 -27.84 -7.63 30.93
CA ASN A 74 -29.16 -7.42 30.37
C ASN A 74 -30.18 -7.27 31.51
N PRO A 75 -30.87 -6.11 31.64
CA PRO A 75 -31.85 -5.90 32.71
C PRO A 75 -32.99 -6.93 32.74
N LYS A 76 -33.36 -7.48 31.57
CA LYS A 76 -34.45 -8.45 31.44
C LYS A 76 -34.17 -9.79 32.13
N ASP A 77 -32.90 -10.11 32.37
CA ASP A 77 -32.52 -11.38 33.01
C ASP A 77 -32.86 -11.38 34.51
N TYR A 78 -33.15 -10.21 35.10
CA TYR A 78 -33.44 -10.03 36.53
C TYR A 78 -34.92 -9.72 36.82
N GLU A 79 -35.79 -9.74 35.81
CA GLU A 79 -37.21 -9.37 35.97
C GLU A 79 -38.04 -10.41 36.75
N ASN A 80 -37.62 -11.68 36.77
CA ASN A 80 -38.33 -12.78 37.43
C ASN A 80 -37.53 -13.41 38.60
N ASP A 81 -36.45 -12.76 39.03
CA ASP A 81 -35.63 -13.24 40.15
C ASP A 81 -36.29 -12.74 41.45
N THR A 82 -37.10 -13.61 42.08
CA THR A 82 -37.81 -13.36 43.36
C THR A 82 -37.44 -14.44 44.37
#